data_AF-A0A954JCK6-F1
#
_entry.id   AF-A0A954JCK6-F1
#
_cell.length_a   1.000
_cell.length_b   1.000
_cell.length_c   1.000
_cell.angle_alpha   90.00
_cell.angle_beta   90.00
_cell.angle_gamma   90.00
#
_symmetry.space_group_name_H-M   'P 1'
#
loop_
_entity.id
_entity.type
_entity.pdbx_description
1 polymer ?
#
loop_
_entity_poly.entity_id
_entity_poly.type
_entity_poly.pdbx_seq_one_letter_code
_entity_poly.pdbx_strand_id
1 'polypeptide(L)'
;LAGPLHAESLYSKPYQTENGKSEFRIRKQLHKLSAKEISSDQIIDPRIREIVQQKYAELGGKQPSQVFSDPANHPVMTAKSGRIIPIHKVRIRVSAGPRTIGKGERQRHVASGKDSNFASMIYAELDSKGKVKKWTHDIVTRLDAHLAYSSRHGNPGEKVLVPEETPTRQFLFSLCKNDCLLLQGPDGTDVLYRVQKLSQGEIQLCDHFLLSIGRDSKTKMDSRSPINQIRNIDNIRKRNARKVAVSPLGDIIVIWPQ
;
A
#
# COMPACT_ATOMS: atom_id res chain seq x y z
N LEU A 1 5.54 15.64 9.04
CA LEU A 1 4.96 14.39 8.47
C LEU A 1 3.66 14.74 7.76
N ALA A 2 3.68 14.97 6.45
CA ALA A 2 2.48 15.36 5.68
C ALA A 2 2.04 14.23 4.74
N GLY A 3 0.73 14.12 4.48
CA GLY A 3 0.13 13.15 3.57
C GLY A 3 -0.85 12.18 4.25
N PRO A 4 -1.53 11.32 3.48
CA PRO A 4 -2.52 10.39 4.00
C PRO A 4 -1.89 9.37 4.95
N LEU A 5 -2.55 9.16 6.10
CA LEU A 5 -2.10 8.24 7.15
C LEU A 5 -2.57 6.80 6.88
N HIS A 6 -3.76 6.65 6.32
CA HIS A 6 -4.40 5.38 6.00
C HIS A 6 -5.40 5.59 4.85
N ALA A 7 -6.01 4.53 4.36
CA ALA A 7 -7.11 4.63 3.39
C ALA A 7 -8.31 5.38 4.01
N GLU A 8 -9.06 6.12 3.20
CA GLU A 8 -10.27 6.84 3.66
C GLU A 8 -11.37 5.91 4.18
N SER A 9 -11.32 4.65 3.76
CA SER A 9 -12.27 3.61 4.15
C SER A 9 -12.07 3.16 5.60
N LEU A 10 -13.17 3.16 6.35
CA LEU A 10 -13.27 2.53 7.67
C LEU A 10 -13.79 1.11 7.55
N TYR A 11 -13.11 0.18 8.20
CA TYR A 11 -13.46 -1.23 8.23
C TYR A 11 -14.24 -1.57 9.50
N SER A 12 -14.98 -2.67 9.46
CA SER A 12 -15.62 -3.23 10.65
C SER A 12 -14.57 -3.67 11.68
N LYS A 13 -15.04 -3.97 12.90
CA LYS A 13 -14.27 -4.80 13.83
C LYS A 13 -13.97 -6.18 13.20
N PRO A 14 -12.90 -6.88 13.64
CA PRO A 14 -12.62 -8.24 13.19
C PRO A 14 -13.76 -9.17 13.60
N TYR A 15 -14.18 -10.03 12.68
CA TYR A 15 -15.08 -11.16 12.91
C TYR A 15 -14.25 -12.45 12.85
N GLN A 16 -14.41 -13.34 13.82
CA GLN A 16 -13.78 -14.64 13.73
C GLN A 16 -14.58 -15.55 12.81
N THR A 17 -13.88 -16.16 11.86
CA THR A 17 -14.44 -17.23 11.02
C THR A 17 -14.32 -18.57 11.72
N GLU A 18 -15.07 -19.57 11.26
CA GLU A 18 -15.01 -20.96 11.78
C GLU A 18 -13.58 -21.53 11.76
N ASN A 19 -12.76 -21.08 10.81
CA ASN A 19 -11.35 -21.48 10.66
C ASN A 19 -10.37 -20.68 11.54
N GLY A 20 -10.86 -19.90 12.51
CA GLY A 20 -10.05 -19.07 13.40
C GLY A 20 -9.35 -17.87 12.73
N LYS A 21 -9.64 -17.60 11.45
CA LYS A 21 -9.12 -16.43 10.74
C LYS A 21 -10.00 -15.22 11.00
N SER A 22 -9.38 -14.06 11.23
CA SER A 22 -10.09 -12.79 11.33
C SER A 22 -10.49 -12.27 9.95
N GLU A 23 -11.78 -11.96 9.81
CA GLU A 23 -12.41 -11.35 8.64
C GLU A 23 -12.78 -9.91 8.94
N PHE A 24 -12.55 -9.02 7.97
CA PHE A 24 -13.00 -7.64 8.02
C PHE A 24 -14.03 -7.37 6.93
N ARG A 25 -14.89 -6.38 7.18
CA ARG A 25 -16.00 -6.02 6.29
C ARG A 25 -15.96 -4.53 5.99
N ILE A 26 -16.37 -4.17 4.78
CA ILE A 26 -16.59 -2.78 4.38
C ILE A 26 -17.96 -2.63 3.74
N ARG A 27 -18.57 -1.45 3.88
CA ARG A 27 -19.78 -1.10 3.16
C ARG A 27 -19.42 -0.42 1.85
N LYS A 28 -19.79 -1.04 0.73
CA LYS A 28 -19.47 -0.56 -0.62
C LYS A 28 -20.76 -0.23 -1.39
N GLN A 29 -20.75 0.86 -2.16
CA GLN A 29 -21.84 1.20 -3.08
C GLN A 29 -21.88 0.20 -4.23
N LEU A 30 -23.08 -0.09 -4.76
CA LEU A 30 -23.23 -1.07 -5.83
C LEU A 30 -22.42 -0.74 -7.08
N HIS A 31 -22.42 0.52 -7.51
CA HIS A 31 -21.63 0.95 -8.68
C HIS A 31 -20.11 0.90 -8.46
N LYS A 32 -19.64 0.77 -7.21
CA LYS A 32 -18.20 0.59 -6.89
C LYS A 32 -17.80 -0.88 -6.83
N LEU A 33 -18.76 -1.81 -6.84
CA LEU A 33 -18.46 -3.23 -6.84
C LEU A 33 -17.78 -3.63 -8.15
N SER A 34 -16.97 -4.68 -8.10
CA SER A 34 -16.52 -5.42 -9.28
C SER A 34 -17.51 -6.53 -9.61
N ALA A 35 -17.54 -6.96 -10.87
CA ALA A 35 -18.38 -8.10 -11.29
C ALA A 35 -18.09 -9.35 -10.45
N LYS A 36 -16.81 -9.60 -10.13
CA LYS A 36 -16.37 -10.71 -9.27
C LYS A 36 -16.87 -10.59 -7.83
N GLU A 37 -16.92 -9.39 -7.26
CA GLU A 37 -17.48 -9.16 -5.92
C GLU A 37 -18.98 -9.48 -5.87
N ILE A 38 -19.72 -9.26 -6.97
CA ILE A 38 -21.15 -9.57 -7.08
C ILE A 38 -21.38 -11.06 -7.30
N SER A 39 -20.64 -11.68 -8.22
CA SER A 39 -20.85 -13.08 -8.61
C SER A 39 -20.30 -14.11 -7.63
N SER A 40 -19.56 -13.68 -6.61
CA SER A 40 -18.99 -14.54 -5.57
C SER A 40 -19.69 -14.37 -4.22
N ASP A 41 -19.28 -15.16 -3.23
CA ASP A 41 -19.79 -15.08 -1.86
C ASP A 41 -19.22 -13.91 -1.04
N GLN A 42 -18.76 -12.84 -1.70
CA GLN A 42 -18.18 -11.70 -0.98
C GLN A 42 -19.23 -10.80 -0.32
N ILE A 43 -20.46 -10.71 -0.85
CA ILE A 43 -21.56 -10.03 -0.16
C ILE A 43 -21.97 -10.85 1.06
N ILE A 44 -21.90 -10.26 2.24
CA ILE A 44 -22.05 -10.99 3.52
C ILE A 44 -23.44 -11.60 3.69
N ASP A 45 -24.48 -10.80 3.46
CA ASP A 45 -25.86 -11.20 3.67
C ASP A 45 -26.34 -12.06 2.49
N PRO A 46 -26.68 -13.35 2.70
CA PRO A 46 -27.06 -14.26 1.62
C PRO A 46 -28.29 -13.78 0.85
N ARG A 47 -29.31 -13.25 1.54
CA ARG A 47 -30.54 -12.82 0.89
C ARG A 47 -30.30 -11.57 0.04
N ILE A 48 -29.52 -10.62 0.55
CA ILE A 48 -29.13 -9.44 -0.21
C ILE A 48 -28.23 -9.82 -1.40
N ARG A 49 -27.35 -10.81 -1.24
CA ARG A 49 -26.51 -11.33 -2.32
C ARG A 49 -27.37 -11.84 -3.48
N GLU A 50 -28.34 -12.70 -3.21
CA GLU A 50 -29.27 -13.23 -4.22
C GLU A 50 -29.98 -12.11 -4.98
N ILE A 51 -30.58 -11.16 -4.25
CA ILE A 51 -31.33 -10.05 -4.86
C ILE A 51 -30.41 -9.20 -5.77
N VAL A 52 -29.19 -8.91 -5.31
CA VAL A 52 -28.22 -8.14 -6.09
C VAL A 52 -27.75 -8.91 -7.33
N GLN A 53 -27.47 -10.20 -7.20
CA GLN A 53 -27.05 -11.06 -8.31
C GLN A 53 -28.16 -11.21 -9.36
N GLN A 54 -29.40 -11.41 -8.92
CA GLN A 54 -30.56 -11.48 -9.81
C GLN A 54 -30.73 -10.18 -10.58
N LYS A 55 -30.75 -9.03 -9.88
CA LYS A 55 -30.90 -7.72 -10.54
C LYS A 55 -29.75 -7.43 -11.50
N TYR A 56 -28.53 -7.85 -11.14
CA TYR A 56 -27.35 -7.70 -12.00
C TYR A 56 -27.45 -8.54 -13.28
N ALA A 57 -27.97 -9.76 -13.18
CA ALA A 57 -28.22 -10.64 -14.32
C ALA A 57 -29.34 -10.10 -15.22
N GLU A 58 -30.44 -9.60 -14.65
CA GLU A 58 -31.53 -8.94 -15.38
C GLU A 58 -31.03 -7.75 -16.22
N LEU A 59 -30.05 -7.01 -15.71
CA LEU A 59 -29.44 -5.86 -16.38
C LEU A 59 -28.29 -6.24 -17.33
N GLY A 60 -28.12 -7.54 -17.62
CA GLY A 60 -27.18 -8.06 -18.61
C GLY A 60 -25.72 -8.19 -18.13
N GLY A 61 -25.45 -8.10 -16.82
CA GLY A 61 -24.16 -8.47 -16.23
C GLY A 61 -22.94 -7.64 -16.65
N LYS A 62 -23.15 -6.40 -17.13
CA LYS A 62 -22.08 -5.46 -17.55
C LYS A 62 -21.34 -4.85 -16.35
N GLN A 63 -20.38 -3.96 -16.59
CA GLN A 63 -19.63 -3.30 -15.51
C GLN A 63 -20.57 -2.66 -14.45
N PRO A 64 -20.43 -2.98 -13.15
CA PRO A 64 -21.36 -2.47 -12.12
C PRO A 64 -21.41 -0.95 -12.04
N SER A 65 -20.30 -0.28 -12.39
CA SER A 65 -20.23 1.18 -12.46
C SER A 65 -21.16 1.81 -13.50
N GLN A 66 -21.55 1.04 -14.53
CA GLN A 66 -22.50 1.46 -15.56
C GLN A 66 -23.93 1.02 -15.22
N VAL A 67 -24.07 -0.20 -14.69
CA VAL A 67 -25.38 -0.80 -14.40
C VAL A 67 -26.07 -0.12 -13.23
N PHE A 68 -25.32 0.15 -12.15
CA PHE A 68 -25.84 0.72 -10.91
C PHE A 68 -25.48 2.21 -10.74
N SER A 69 -25.10 2.90 -11.81
CA SER A 69 -24.94 4.36 -11.77
C SER A 69 -26.29 5.04 -11.56
N ASP A 70 -27.34 4.52 -12.20
CA ASP A 70 -28.72 4.96 -12.03
C ASP A 70 -29.34 4.30 -10.78
N PRO A 71 -29.76 5.09 -9.77
CA PRO A 71 -30.46 4.57 -8.61
C PRO A 71 -31.74 3.77 -8.91
N ALA A 72 -32.40 4.01 -10.05
CA ALA A 72 -33.58 3.24 -10.47
C ALA A 72 -33.26 1.77 -10.77
N ASN A 73 -32.01 1.49 -11.16
CA ASN A 73 -31.52 0.14 -11.42
C ASN A 73 -31.11 -0.61 -10.14
N HIS A 74 -31.16 0.04 -8.98
CA HIS A 74 -30.78 -0.60 -7.74
C HIS A 74 -31.77 -1.72 -7.37
N PRO A 75 -31.26 -2.86 -6.85
CA PRO A 75 -32.11 -3.91 -6.32
C PRO A 75 -32.94 -3.40 -5.14
N VAL A 76 -34.14 -3.95 -5.01
CA VAL A 76 -35.07 -3.62 -3.93
C VAL A 76 -35.43 -4.88 -3.15
N MET A 77 -35.69 -4.72 -1.86
CA MET A 77 -36.20 -5.76 -0.99
C MET A 77 -37.60 -5.38 -0.50
N THR A 78 -38.54 -6.31 -0.60
CA THR A 78 -39.90 -6.10 -0.07
C THR A 78 -39.96 -6.63 1.36
N ALA A 79 -40.31 -5.77 2.32
CA ALA A 79 -40.55 -6.16 3.70
C ALA A 79 -41.85 -6.96 3.83
N LYS A 80 -42.03 -7.67 4.97
CA LYS A 80 -43.28 -8.41 5.25
C LYS A 80 -44.53 -7.53 5.21
N SER A 81 -44.39 -6.23 5.47
CA SER A 81 -45.47 -5.23 5.40
C SER A 81 -45.77 -4.69 3.99
N GLY A 82 -45.08 -5.20 2.96
CA GLY A 82 -45.18 -4.68 1.58
C GLY A 82 -44.32 -3.45 1.30
N ARG A 83 -43.66 -2.87 2.32
CA ARG A 83 -42.75 -1.73 2.13
C ARG A 83 -41.56 -2.12 1.25
N ILE A 84 -41.30 -1.32 0.22
CA ILE A 84 -40.11 -1.45 -0.65
C ILE A 84 -38.92 -0.75 0.00
N ILE A 85 -37.79 -1.47 0.10
CA ILE A 85 -36.54 -0.99 0.68
C ILE A 85 -35.44 -1.10 -0.39
N PRO A 86 -34.97 0.03 -0.96
CA PRO A 86 -33.91 0.00 -1.95
C PRO A 86 -32.55 -0.31 -1.32
N ILE A 87 -31.76 -1.12 -2.03
CA ILE A 87 -30.43 -1.55 -1.60
C ILE A 87 -29.40 -0.71 -2.39
N HIS A 88 -28.87 0.34 -1.77
CA HIS A 88 -27.85 1.19 -2.43
C HIS A 88 -26.40 0.75 -2.14
N LYS A 89 -26.19 0.04 -1.03
CA LYS A 89 -24.86 -0.32 -0.51
C LYS A 89 -24.94 -1.65 0.22
N VAL A 90 -23.95 -2.51 -0.01
CA VAL A 90 -23.85 -3.83 0.61
C VAL A 90 -22.59 -3.94 1.47
N ARG A 91 -22.61 -4.85 2.44
CA ARG A 91 -21.41 -5.21 3.21
C ARG A 91 -20.71 -6.34 2.49
N ILE A 92 -19.41 -6.17 2.23
CA ILE A 92 -18.58 -7.18 1.59
C ILE A 92 -17.41 -7.61 2.48
N ARG A 93 -17.00 -8.87 2.33
CA ARG A 93 -15.73 -9.41 2.84
C ARG A 93 -14.56 -8.71 2.16
N VAL A 94 -13.53 -8.37 2.93
CA VAL A 94 -12.28 -7.83 2.38
C VAL A 94 -11.08 -8.59 2.91
N SER A 95 -10.08 -8.73 2.06
CA SER A 95 -8.77 -9.33 2.40
C SER A 95 -7.77 -8.31 2.95
N ALA A 96 -8.16 -7.04 3.05
CA ALA A 96 -7.32 -6.04 3.70
C ALA A 96 -7.00 -6.49 5.13
N GLY A 97 -5.82 -6.12 5.64
CA GLY A 97 -5.47 -6.25 7.05
C GLY A 97 -5.59 -4.91 7.80
N PRO A 98 -6.80 -4.43 8.11
CA PRO A 98 -6.98 -3.26 8.95
C PRO A 98 -6.33 -3.44 10.32
N ARG A 99 -5.79 -2.34 10.83
CA ARG A 99 -5.38 -2.21 12.22
C ARG A 99 -6.29 -1.27 12.98
N THR A 100 -6.35 -1.46 14.27
CA THR A 100 -7.14 -0.62 15.17
C THR A 100 -6.39 0.66 15.49
N ILE A 101 -7.07 1.80 15.43
CA ILE A 101 -6.60 3.10 15.91
C ILE A 101 -7.62 3.70 16.88
N GLY A 102 -7.15 4.58 17.78
CA GLY A 102 -8.01 5.16 18.82
C GLY A 102 -8.41 4.17 19.92
N LYS A 103 -9.24 4.62 20.86
CA LYS A 103 -9.73 3.84 22.00
C LYS A 103 -11.22 4.14 22.23
N GLY A 104 -11.95 3.19 22.84
CA GLY A 104 -13.37 3.36 23.19
C GLY A 104 -14.24 3.71 21.98
N GLU A 105 -15.11 4.71 22.12
CA GLU A 105 -16.01 5.16 21.05
C GLU A 105 -15.27 5.77 19.84
N ARG A 106 -14.03 6.21 20.02
CA ARG A 106 -13.16 6.72 18.96
C ARG A 106 -12.38 5.62 18.23
N GLN A 107 -12.56 4.36 18.64
CA GLN A 107 -11.89 3.23 18.00
C GLN A 107 -12.33 3.10 16.54
N ARG A 108 -11.37 2.97 15.64
CA ARG A 108 -11.59 2.75 14.19
C ARG A 108 -10.67 1.64 13.71
N HIS A 109 -11.08 0.95 12.64
CA HIS A 109 -10.23 -0.03 11.97
C HIS A 109 -9.91 0.51 10.58
N VAL A 110 -8.61 0.70 10.30
CA VAL A 110 -8.11 1.35 9.09
C VAL A 110 -7.02 0.51 8.46
N ALA A 111 -6.98 0.47 7.13
CA ALA A 111 -5.91 -0.20 6.39
C ALA A 111 -4.99 0.84 5.75
N SER A 112 -3.76 0.46 5.43
CA SER A 112 -2.87 1.27 4.60
C SER A 112 -3.54 1.61 3.27
N GLY A 113 -3.41 2.86 2.85
CA GLY A 113 -4.04 3.41 1.65
C GLY A 113 -3.03 3.69 0.54
N LYS A 114 -3.52 4.30 -0.54
CA LYS A 114 -2.65 4.84 -1.58
C LYS A 114 -1.75 5.91 -0.95
N ASP A 115 -0.45 5.84 -1.27
CA ASP A 115 0.58 6.76 -0.78
C ASP A 115 0.72 6.82 0.76
N SER A 116 0.22 5.84 1.54
CA SER A 116 0.34 5.86 3.01
C SER A 116 1.70 5.38 3.55
N ASN A 117 2.56 4.82 2.69
CA ASN A 117 3.91 4.45 3.07
C ASN A 117 4.79 5.70 3.16
N PHE A 118 5.62 5.78 4.20
CA PHE A 118 6.45 6.96 4.47
C PHE A 118 7.90 6.73 4.06
N ALA A 119 8.51 5.67 4.59
CA ALA A 119 9.90 5.33 4.34
C ALA A 119 10.10 3.82 4.25
N SER A 120 11.18 3.41 3.61
CA SER A 120 11.73 2.06 3.69
C SER A 120 13.03 2.09 4.48
N MET A 121 13.09 1.35 5.57
CA MET A 121 14.29 1.20 6.39
C MET A 121 15.12 0.05 5.83
N ILE A 122 16.36 0.32 5.42
CA ILE A 122 17.25 -0.67 4.81
C ILE A 122 18.23 -1.19 5.86
N TYR A 123 18.36 -2.51 5.92
CA TYR A 123 19.18 -3.21 6.89
C TYR A 123 20.13 -4.19 6.22
N ALA A 124 21.31 -4.39 6.80
CA ALA A 124 22.15 -5.55 6.56
C ALA A 124 21.79 -6.66 7.56
N GLU A 125 21.44 -7.84 7.06
CA GLU A 125 21.40 -9.05 7.89
C GLU A 125 22.80 -9.67 7.94
N LEU A 126 23.27 -9.92 9.15
CA LEU A 126 24.61 -10.43 9.43
C LEU A 126 24.54 -11.94 9.71
N ASP A 127 25.58 -12.66 9.30
CA ASP A 127 25.79 -14.05 9.70
C ASP A 127 26.39 -14.16 11.12
N SER A 128 26.60 -15.39 11.59
CA SER A 128 27.19 -15.65 12.92
C SER A 128 28.62 -15.14 13.08
N LYS A 129 29.29 -14.76 11.98
CA LYS A 129 30.65 -14.19 11.96
C LYS A 129 30.62 -12.67 11.78
N GLY A 130 29.44 -12.04 11.80
CA GLY A 130 29.27 -10.59 11.62
C GLY A 130 29.41 -10.13 10.16
N LYS A 131 29.45 -11.04 9.18
CA LYS A 131 29.52 -10.66 7.76
C LYS A 131 28.13 -10.44 7.19
N VAL A 132 28.01 -9.47 6.28
CA VAL A 132 26.75 -9.18 5.58
C VAL A 132 26.33 -10.38 4.72
N LYS A 133 25.22 -11.01 5.09
CA LYS A 133 24.60 -12.12 4.36
C LYS A 133 23.73 -11.62 3.22
N LYS A 134 22.85 -10.65 3.51
CA LYS A 134 21.98 -10.00 2.52
C LYS A 134 21.48 -8.66 3.06
N TRP A 135 20.96 -7.82 2.18
CA TRP A 135 20.14 -6.67 2.61
C TRP A 135 18.66 -7.04 2.70
N THR A 136 17.96 -6.46 3.66
CA THR A 136 16.49 -6.51 3.80
C THR A 136 15.92 -5.12 4.06
N HIS A 137 14.60 -4.99 3.93
CA HIS A 137 13.93 -3.73 4.18
C HIS A 137 12.58 -3.89 4.85
N ASP A 138 12.23 -2.90 5.68
CA ASP A 138 10.91 -2.78 6.28
C ASP A 138 10.27 -1.46 5.90
N ILE A 139 8.98 -1.50 5.59
CA ILE A 139 8.20 -0.28 5.32
C ILE A 139 7.67 0.30 6.62
N VAL A 140 7.99 1.57 6.84
CA VAL A 140 7.34 2.39 7.86
C VAL A 140 6.18 3.14 7.21
N THR A 141 4.97 2.90 7.72
CA THR A 141 3.80 3.67 7.27
C THR A 141 3.81 5.06 7.88
N ARG A 142 3.15 6.03 7.22
CA ARG A 142 3.04 7.39 7.73
C ARG A 142 2.26 7.48 9.02
N LEU A 143 1.26 6.61 9.20
CA LEU A 143 0.56 6.50 10.47
C LEU A 143 1.49 6.00 11.57
N ASP A 144 2.38 5.03 11.32
CA ASP A 144 3.39 4.61 12.31
C ASP A 144 4.36 5.73 12.66
N ALA A 145 4.88 6.42 11.64
CA ALA A 145 5.74 7.58 11.84
C ALA A 145 5.05 8.68 12.65
N HIS A 146 3.75 8.92 12.42
CA HIS A 146 3.01 9.92 13.16
C HIS A 146 2.71 9.50 14.60
N LEU A 147 2.37 8.24 14.85
CA LEU A 147 2.21 7.70 16.21
C LEU A 147 3.51 7.80 16.99
N ALA A 148 4.63 7.39 16.39
CA ALA A 148 5.96 7.50 16.99
C ALA A 148 6.35 8.95 17.28
N TYR A 149 6.08 9.88 16.37
CA TYR A 149 6.32 11.31 16.61
C TYR A 149 5.44 11.86 17.73
N SER A 150 4.17 11.47 17.80
CA SER A 150 3.22 12.00 18.79
C SER A 150 3.50 11.46 20.19
N SER A 151 3.92 10.21 20.33
CA SER A 151 4.32 9.62 21.62
C SER A 151 5.57 10.26 22.23
N ARG A 152 6.29 11.03 21.41
CA ARG A 152 7.62 11.61 21.65
C ARG A 152 7.58 13.13 21.74
N HIS A 153 6.39 13.70 21.65
CA HIS A 153 6.17 15.12 21.63
C HIS A 153 6.61 15.73 22.97
N GLY A 154 7.58 16.65 22.94
CA GLY A 154 8.13 17.30 24.13
C GLY A 154 9.57 16.89 24.50
N ASN A 155 10.15 15.90 23.82
CA ASN A 155 11.53 15.46 24.03
C ASN A 155 12.46 16.04 22.95
N PRO A 156 13.33 17.02 23.26
CA PRO A 156 14.27 17.60 22.29
C PRO A 156 15.21 16.53 21.73
N GLY A 157 15.36 16.49 20.40
CA GLY A 157 16.30 15.59 19.70
C GLY A 157 15.75 14.22 19.29
N GLU A 158 14.48 13.91 19.56
CA GLU A 158 13.93 12.59 19.22
C GLU A 158 13.63 12.41 17.72
N LYS A 159 14.20 11.33 17.15
CA LYS A 159 14.02 10.95 15.74
C LYS A 159 12.65 10.34 15.53
N VAL A 160 11.97 10.72 14.44
CA VAL A 160 10.67 10.12 14.01
C VAL A 160 10.82 8.63 13.67
N LEU A 161 11.96 8.27 13.10
CA LEU A 161 12.31 6.90 12.74
C LEU A 161 13.46 6.47 13.64
N VAL A 162 13.23 5.45 14.46
CA VAL A 162 14.30 4.79 15.20
C VAL A 162 14.49 3.43 14.56
N PRO A 163 15.66 3.18 13.95
CA PRO A 163 15.94 1.87 13.39
C PRO A 163 16.02 0.83 14.50
N GLU A 164 15.55 -0.38 14.19
CA GLU A 164 15.74 -1.54 15.06
C GLU A 164 17.08 -2.18 14.72
N GLU A 165 18.05 -2.06 15.62
CA GLU A 165 19.33 -2.74 15.51
C GLU A 165 19.37 -3.95 16.44
N THR A 166 19.86 -5.06 15.92
CA THR A 166 20.10 -6.29 16.69
C THR A 166 21.49 -6.81 16.35
N PRO A 167 22.07 -7.74 17.14
CA PRO A 167 23.37 -8.33 16.82
C PRO A 167 23.46 -8.98 15.42
N THR A 168 22.31 -9.34 14.83
CA THR A 168 22.21 -9.97 13.51
C THR A 168 21.62 -9.04 12.45
N ARG A 169 21.29 -7.80 12.79
CA ARG A 169 20.64 -6.84 11.88
C ARG A 169 21.10 -5.42 12.15
N GLN A 170 21.84 -4.87 11.21
CA GLN A 170 22.38 -3.52 11.28
C GLN A 170 21.61 -2.58 10.36
N PHE A 171 21.26 -1.38 10.83
CA PHE A 171 20.65 -0.37 9.99
C PHE A 171 21.70 0.31 9.10
N LEU A 172 21.34 0.55 7.83
CA LEU A 172 22.22 1.22 6.87
C LEU A 172 21.73 2.64 6.60
N PHE A 173 20.55 2.76 6.00
CA PHE A 173 19.92 4.02 5.66
C PHE A 173 18.42 3.84 5.45
N SER A 174 17.69 4.96 5.39
CA SER A 174 16.28 4.98 5.01
C SER A 174 16.13 5.49 3.58
N LEU A 175 15.06 5.07 2.91
CA LEU A 175 14.63 5.58 1.61
C LEU A 175 13.23 6.17 1.72
N CYS A 176 13.10 7.45 1.40
CA CYS A 176 11.84 8.15 1.22
C CYS A 176 11.52 8.31 -0.28
N LYS A 177 10.27 8.66 -0.59
CA LYS A 177 9.90 9.04 -1.96
C LYS A 177 10.75 10.22 -2.41
N ASN A 178 11.28 10.12 -3.63
CA ASN A 178 12.24 11.02 -4.28
C ASN A 178 13.65 11.04 -3.70
N ASP A 179 13.99 10.20 -2.71
CA ASP A 179 15.40 9.99 -2.37
C ASP A 179 16.15 9.44 -3.59
N CYS A 180 17.41 9.83 -3.73
CA CYS A 180 18.24 9.43 -4.86
C CYS A 180 19.22 8.30 -4.49
N LEU A 181 19.43 7.40 -5.45
CA LEU A 181 20.38 6.31 -5.39
C LEU A 181 21.27 6.36 -6.64
N LEU A 182 22.58 6.30 -6.44
CA LEU A 182 23.50 5.86 -7.49
C LEU A 182 23.57 4.34 -7.47
N LEU A 183 23.35 3.74 -8.63
CA LEU A 183 23.49 2.29 -8.84
C LEU A 183 24.38 2.05 -10.05
N GLN A 184 25.29 1.11 -9.94
CA GLN A 184 26.07 0.65 -11.08
C GLN A 184 25.16 -0.09 -12.08
N GLY A 185 25.29 0.30 -13.35
CA GLY A 185 24.72 -0.37 -14.51
C GLY A 185 25.52 -1.64 -14.87
N PRO A 186 25.01 -2.44 -15.82
CA PRO A 186 25.70 -3.64 -16.30
C PRO A 186 27.08 -3.35 -16.92
N ASP A 187 27.26 -2.15 -17.45
CA ASP A 187 28.50 -1.61 -18.03
C ASP A 187 29.45 -1.02 -16.97
N GLY A 188 29.07 -1.07 -15.69
CA GLY A 188 29.85 -0.51 -14.58
C GLY A 188 29.69 1.00 -14.41
N THR A 189 28.91 1.68 -15.25
CA THR A 189 28.67 3.12 -15.12
C THR A 189 27.65 3.41 -14.02
N ASP A 190 27.85 4.51 -13.29
CA ASP A 190 26.90 4.94 -12.27
C ASP A 190 25.68 5.60 -12.92
N VAL A 191 24.49 5.09 -12.59
CA VAL A 191 23.22 5.66 -13.04
C VAL A 191 22.45 6.18 -11.84
N LEU A 192 21.98 7.43 -11.96
CA LEU A 192 21.24 8.12 -10.91
C LEU A 192 19.73 7.88 -11.04
N TYR A 193 19.19 7.22 -10.02
CA TYR A 193 17.78 6.93 -9.86
C TYR A 193 17.18 7.72 -8.70
N ARG A 194 15.87 7.96 -8.76
CA ARG A 194 15.04 8.45 -7.67
C ARG A 194 14.00 7.40 -7.26
N VAL A 195 13.70 7.31 -5.98
CA VAL A 195 12.66 6.43 -5.45
C VAL A 195 11.29 6.98 -5.84
N GLN A 196 10.50 6.21 -6.58
CA GLN A 196 9.16 6.62 -7.00
C GLN A 196 8.05 6.04 -6.12
N LYS A 197 8.16 4.76 -5.76
CA LYS A 197 7.16 4.06 -4.92
C LYS A 197 7.85 3.12 -3.94
N LEU A 198 7.22 2.97 -2.79
CA LEU A 198 7.66 2.10 -1.69
C LEU A 198 6.50 1.20 -1.30
N SER A 199 6.75 -0.10 -1.22
CA SER A 199 5.81 -1.10 -0.72
C SER A 199 6.55 -2.27 -0.10
N GLN A 200 5.86 -3.07 0.70
CA GLN A 200 6.47 -4.25 1.30
C GLN A 200 6.82 -5.24 0.19
N GLY A 201 8.11 -5.48 -0.02
CA GLY A 201 8.63 -6.38 -1.06
C GLY A 201 8.85 -5.74 -2.44
N GLU A 202 8.61 -4.43 -2.61
CA GLU A 202 8.96 -3.74 -3.86
C GLU A 202 9.29 -2.26 -3.65
N ILE A 203 10.46 -1.85 -4.14
CA ILE A 203 10.84 -0.45 -4.34
C ILE A 203 10.89 -0.18 -5.84
N GLN A 204 10.16 0.84 -6.28
CA GLN A 204 10.19 1.29 -7.66
C GLN A 204 11.11 2.51 -7.78
N LEU A 205 12.12 2.41 -8.63
CA LEU A 205 13.09 3.44 -8.96
C LEU A 205 12.80 4.04 -10.33
N CYS A 206 12.97 5.33 -10.52
CA CYS A 206 12.82 6.02 -11.80
C CYS A 206 14.13 6.74 -12.12
N ASP A 207 14.50 6.86 -13.39
CA ASP A 207 15.62 7.73 -13.76
C ASP A 207 15.34 9.16 -13.29
N HIS A 208 16.38 9.84 -12.77
CA HIS A 208 16.20 11.14 -12.14
C HIS A 208 15.63 12.21 -13.07
N PHE A 209 15.92 12.14 -14.38
CA PHE A 209 15.45 13.08 -15.40
C PHE A 209 14.02 12.77 -15.91
N LEU A 210 13.44 11.64 -15.53
CA LEU A 210 12.08 11.26 -15.93
C LEU A 210 11.05 11.62 -14.85
N LEU A 211 9.91 12.18 -15.27
CA LEU A 211 8.79 12.52 -14.37
C LEU A 211 8.15 11.30 -13.71
N SER A 212 8.11 10.17 -14.42
CA SER A 212 7.61 8.91 -13.92
C SER A 212 8.06 7.77 -14.82
N ILE A 213 8.13 6.56 -14.27
CA ILE A 213 8.11 5.33 -15.06
C ILE A 213 6.71 5.24 -15.68
N GLY A 214 6.56 5.85 -16.85
CA GLY A 214 5.32 5.84 -17.61
C GLY A 214 5.18 4.55 -18.38
N ARG A 215 3.94 4.05 -18.52
CA ARG A 215 3.60 3.34 -19.76
C ARG A 215 3.80 4.37 -20.86
N ASP A 216 4.73 4.13 -21.77
CA ASP A 216 4.81 4.96 -22.96
C ASP A 216 3.47 4.82 -23.70
N SER A 217 2.72 5.92 -23.79
CA SER A 217 1.33 5.93 -24.24
C SER A 217 1.20 5.48 -25.69
N LYS A 218 2.31 5.49 -26.44
CA LYS A 218 2.37 5.02 -27.83
C LYS A 218 2.63 3.52 -27.95
N THR A 219 3.42 2.93 -27.06
CA THR A 219 3.85 1.52 -27.17
C THR A 219 3.10 0.55 -26.26
N LYS A 220 2.31 1.05 -25.27
CA LYS A 220 1.64 0.23 -24.24
C LYS A 220 2.58 -0.73 -23.48
N MET A 221 3.90 -0.58 -23.65
CA MET A 221 4.88 -1.45 -23.02
C MET A 221 5.12 -0.98 -21.59
N ASP A 222 5.09 -1.91 -20.64
CA ASP A 222 5.40 -1.62 -19.25
C ASP A 222 6.91 -1.33 -19.17
N SER A 223 7.28 -0.09 -18.89
CA SER A 223 8.69 0.31 -18.72
C SER A 223 9.30 -0.21 -17.42
N ARG A 224 8.55 -1.05 -16.67
CA ARG A 224 9.06 -1.81 -15.54
C ARG A 224 10.04 -2.87 -16.03
N SER A 225 11.24 -2.83 -15.49
CA SER A 225 12.30 -3.79 -15.72
C SER A 225 12.90 -4.22 -14.37
N PRO A 226 13.63 -5.34 -14.31
CA PRO A 226 14.34 -5.75 -13.09
C PRO A 226 15.31 -4.69 -12.55
N ILE A 227 15.73 -3.75 -13.41
CA ILE A 227 16.65 -2.66 -13.06
C ILE A 227 15.95 -1.58 -12.23
N ASN A 228 14.69 -1.30 -12.55
CA ASN A 228 13.94 -0.20 -11.96
C ASN A 228 12.85 -0.68 -10.98
N GLN A 229 12.48 -1.97 -11.01
CA GLN A 229 11.56 -2.64 -10.11
C GLN A 229 12.32 -3.57 -9.15
N ILE A 230 12.70 -3.05 -7.99
CA ILE A 230 13.50 -3.77 -6.99
C ILE A 230 12.59 -4.60 -6.10
N ARG A 231 12.45 -5.89 -6.40
CA ARG A 231 11.71 -6.86 -5.56
C ARG A 231 12.58 -7.57 -4.52
N ASN A 232 13.89 -7.62 -4.77
CA ASN A 232 14.88 -8.11 -3.82
C ASN A 232 15.85 -6.97 -3.54
N ILE A 233 15.84 -6.45 -2.32
CA ILE A 233 16.69 -5.32 -1.94
C ILE A 233 18.18 -5.68 -1.96
N ASP A 234 18.53 -6.96 -1.86
CA ASP A 234 19.91 -7.40 -2.03
C ASP A 234 20.45 -7.09 -3.45
N ASN A 235 19.56 -6.92 -4.44
CA ASN A 235 19.96 -6.54 -5.79
C ASN A 235 20.55 -5.12 -5.85
N ILE A 236 20.10 -4.18 -5.01
CA ILE A 236 20.71 -2.85 -4.97
C ILE A 236 22.10 -2.90 -4.32
N ARG A 237 22.30 -3.75 -3.31
CA ARG A 237 23.65 -4.01 -2.75
C ARG A 237 24.62 -4.51 -3.81
N LYS A 238 24.20 -5.49 -4.60
CA LYS A 238 25.01 -6.07 -5.70
C LYS A 238 25.35 -5.07 -6.80
N ARG A 239 24.60 -3.98 -6.89
CA ARG A 239 24.82 -2.86 -7.82
C ARG A 239 25.55 -1.68 -7.17
N ASN A 240 26.26 -1.90 -6.07
CA ASN A 240 27.02 -0.87 -5.35
C ASN A 240 26.17 0.37 -5.04
N ALA A 241 24.98 0.14 -4.45
CA ALA A 241 24.07 1.22 -4.14
C ALA A 241 24.65 2.22 -3.14
N ARG A 242 24.61 3.49 -3.52
CA ARG A 242 24.95 4.63 -2.67
C ARG A 242 23.77 5.57 -2.58
N LYS A 243 23.39 5.94 -1.36
CA LYS A 243 22.38 6.98 -1.16
C LYS A 243 23.03 8.34 -1.36
N VAL A 244 22.41 9.16 -2.20
CA VAL A 244 22.93 10.48 -2.56
C VAL A 244 21.89 11.57 -2.38
N ALA A 245 22.34 12.77 -2.07
CA ALA A 245 21.59 14.01 -2.23
C ALA A 245 22.00 14.63 -3.57
N VAL A 246 21.04 15.28 -4.22
CA VAL A 246 21.30 16.07 -5.42
C VAL A 246 20.97 17.51 -5.06
N SER A 247 21.95 18.41 -5.22
CA SER A 247 21.75 19.83 -4.96
C SER A 247 20.77 20.43 -5.99
N PRO A 248 20.20 21.62 -5.74
CA PRO A 248 19.40 22.33 -6.75
C PRO A 248 20.18 22.63 -8.04
N LEU A 249 21.52 22.65 -8.00
CA LEU A 249 22.40 22.85 -9.15
C LEU A 249 22.77 21.54 -9.86
N GLY A 250 22.39 20.39 -9.30
CA GLY A 250 22.71 19.06 -9.83
C GLY A 250 23.95 18.40 -9.22
N ASP A 251 24.58 19.01 -8.21
CA ASP A 251 25.74 18.41 -7.55
C ASP A 251 25.34 17.15 -6.78
N ILE A 252 26.10 16.08 -6.96
CA ILE A 252 25.83 14.80 -6.31
C ILE A 252 26.68 14.71 -5.04
N ILE A 253 26.02 14.60 -3.89
CA ILE A 253 26.64 14.47 -2.57
C ILE A 253 26.32 13.08 -2.03
N VAL A 254 27.34 12.27 -1.75
CA VAL A 254 27.15 10.94 -1.16
C VAL A 254 26.75 11.09 0.31
N ILE A 255 25.53 10.67 0.63
CA ILE A 255 25.00 10.69 2.01
C ILE A 255 25.43 9.42 2.74
N TRP A 256 25.42 8.29 2.04
CA TRP A 256 25.80 7.00 2.60
C TRP A 256 26.70 6.24 1.62
N PRO A 257 27.99 6.04 1.97
CA PRO A 257 28.91 5.22 1.20
C PRO A 257 28.67 3.73 1.48
N GLN A 258 28.98 2.86 0.49
CA GLN A 258 28.89 1.40 0.66
C GLN A 258 29.95 0.87 1.64
#